data_AF-A0A0Q4HB92-F1
#
_entry.id   AF-A0A0Q4HB92-F1
#
_cell.length_a   1.000
_cell.length_b   1.000
_cell.length_c   1.000
_cell.angle_alpha   90.00
_cell.angle_beta   90.00
_cell.angle_gamma   90.00
#
_symmetry.space_group_name_H-M   'P 1'
#
loop_
_entity.id
_entity.type
_entity.pdbx_description
1 polymer ?
#
loop_
_entity_poly.entity_id
_entity_poly.type
_entity_poly.pdbx_seq_one_letter_code
_entity_poly.pdbx_strand_id
1 'polypeptide(L)'
;MPPIAPNELLSIGETASRSGLTVPTLRYYEDRGLVAAVRDPGGRRRFPRHTLRRLAVIAAGQRVGLSLEQIRLAMAQLPTHRAPNQREWRAMSVEWAKLLAVRVRELQALQTDLDGCIGCGCLSLGRCVLFNPDDEARAEGPGSRWLRHAVEEGAAPE
;
A
#
# COMPACT_ATOMS: atom_id res chain seq x y z
N MET A 1 -31.50 -9.30 10.46
CA MET A 1 -30.18 -9.03 11.09
C MET A 1 -30.36 -7.88 12.06
N PRO A 2 -30.18 -8.07 13.38
CA PRO A 2 -30.35 -6.98 14.32
C PRO A 2 -29.22 -5.95 14.15
N PRO A 3 -29.45 -4.67 14.50
CA PRO A 3 -28.45 -3.62 14.40
C PRO A 3 -27.31 -3.88 15.40
N ILE A 4 -26.08 -3.83 14.91
CA ILE A 4 -24.87 -4.25 15.63
C ILE A 4 -24.41 -3.12 16.57
N ALA A 5 -24.38 -3.38 17.87
CA ALA A 5 -23.89 -2.43 18.87
C ALA A 5 -22.35 -2.20 18.73
N PRO A 6 -21.86 -0.97 18.97
CA PRO A 6 -20.44 -0.62 18.79
C PRO A 6 -19.42 -1.37 19.66
N ASN A 7 -19.87 -2.02 20.74
CA ASN A 7 -19.00 -2.43 21.86
C ASN A 7 -18.80 -3.94 22.03
N GLU A 8 -19.14 -4.75 21.03
CA GLU A 8 -18.88 -6.19 21.09
C GLU A 8 -17.39 -6.48 20.86
N LEU A 9 -16.86 -7.39 21.67
CA LEU A 9 -15.47 -7.86 21.61
C LEU A 9 -15.41 -9.18 20.85
N LEU A 10 -14.61 -9.24 19.78
CA LEU A 10 -14.38 -10.43 18.99
C LEU A 10 -13.17 -11.20 19.51
N SER A 11 -13.22 -12.52 19.51
CA SER A 11 -12.00 -13.34 19.65
C SER A 11 -11.04 -13.11 18.48
N ILE A 12 -9.78 -13.52 18.66
CA ILE A 12 -8.79 -13.49 17.58
C ILE A 12 -9.20 -14.37 16.38
N GLY A 13 -9.86 -15.50 16.63
CA GLY A 13 -10.34 -16.41 15.57
C GLY A 13 -11.49 -15.80 14.76
N GLU A 14 -12.47 -15.18 15.42
CA GLU A 14 -13.55 -14.46 14.74
C GLU A 14 -13.03 -13.27 13.95
N THR A 15 -12.08 -12.53 14.53
CA THR A 15 -11.45 -11.39 13.85
C THR A 15 -10.69 -11.85 12.60
N ALA A 16 -9.95 -12.96 12.71
CA ALA A 16 -9.22 -13.56 11.59
C ALA A 16 -10.16 -13.96 10.47
N SER A 17 -11.16 -14.79 10.79
CA SER A 17 -12.18 -15.26 9.85
C SER A 17 -12.88 -14.10 9.12
N ARG A 18 -13.32 -13.07 9.86
CA ARG A 18 -14.08 -11.95 9.28
C ARG A 18 -13.23 -10.94 8.51
N SER A 19 -11.95 -10.84 8.82
CA SER A 19 -11.03 -9.96 8.08
C SER A 19 -10.37 -10.66 6.90
N GLY A 20 -10.51 -11.98 6.77
CA GLY A 20 -9.79 -12.80 5.80
C GLY A 20 -8.29 -12.91 6.10
N LEU A 21 -7.87 -12.54 7.32
CA LEU A 21 -6.48 -12.63 7.77
C LEU A 21 -6.26 -13.89 8.59
N THR A 22 -5.02 -14.36 8.65
CA THR A 22 -4.66 -15.45 9.56
C THR A 22 -4.46 -14.93 10.98
N VAL A 23 -4.62 -15.81 11.97
CA VAL A 23 -4.31 -15.49 13.38
C VAL A 23 -2.86 -15.01 13.56
N PRO A 24 -1.84 -15.64 12.96
CA PRO A 24 -0.47 -15.11 12.96
C PRO A 24 -0.38 -13.68 12.39
N THR A 25 -1.08 -13.39 11.29
CA THR A 25 -1.10 -12.03 10.72
C THR A 25 -1.69 -11.01 11.68
N LEU A 26 -2.77 -11.35 12.38
CA LEU A 26 -3.36 -10.45 13.39
C LEU A 26 -2.41 -10.18 14.55
N ARG A 27 -1.71 -11.21 15.06
CA ARG A 27 -0.68 -11.02 16.10
C ARG A 27 0.44 -10.12 15.59
N TYR A 28 0.91 -10.37 14.38
CA TYR A 28 1.94 -9.58 13.74
C TYR A 28 1.53 -8.10 13.52
N TYR A 29 0.25 -7.82 13.23
CA TYR A 29 -0.27 -6.45 13.15
C TYR A 29 -0.42 -5.79 14.53
N GLU A 30 -0.83 -6.55 15.54
CA GLU A 30 -0.87 -6.08 16.93
C GLU A 30 0.54 -5.70 17.43
N ASP A 31 1.53 -6.57 17.20
CA ASP A 31 2.93 -6.35 17.62
C ASP A 31 3.55 -5.12 16.94
N ARG A 32 3.06 -4.74 15.75
CA ARG A 32 3.46 -3.51 15.02
C ARG A 32 2.61 -2.28 15.37
N GLY A 33 1.69 -2.40 16.32
CA GLY A 33 0.82 -1.30 16.74
C GLY A 33 -0.20 -0.85 15.70
N LEU A 34 -0.48 -1.66 14.67
CA LEU A 34 -1.48 -1.34 13.64
C LEU A 34 -2.92 -1.51 14.17
N VAL A 35 -3.09 -2.48 15.08
CA VAL A 35 -4.32 -2.77 15.80
C VAL A 35 -3.99 -3.04 17.27
N ALA A 36 -4.98 -2.92 18.15
CA ALA A 36 -4.81 -3.18 19.57
C ALA A 36 -5.86 -4.18 20.04
N ALA A 37 -5.42 -5.23 20.72
CA ALA A 37 -6.31 -6.11 21.47
C ALA A 37 -6.49 -5.58 22.90
N VAL A 38 -7.68 -5.83 23.46
CA VAL A 38 -7.89 -5.81 24.90
C VAL A 38 -7.79 -7.25 25.42
N ARG A 39 -7.52 -7.40 26.72
CA ARG A 39 -7.51 -8.72 27.37
C ARG A 39 -8.81 -8.91 28.13
N ASP A 40 -9.46 -10.06 27.93
CA ASP A 40 -10.57 -10.46 28.79
C ASP A 40 -10.04 -10.88 30.19
N PRO A 41 -10.92 -11.08 31.20
CA PRO A 41 -10.50 -11.51 32.53
C PRO A 41 -9.71 -12.84 32.55
N GLY A 42 -9.83 -13.66 31.50
CA GLY A 42 -9.06 -14.90 31.33
C GLY A 42 -7.76 -14.71 30.55
N GLY A 43 -7.31 -13.47 30.30
CA GLY A 43 -6.06 -13.16 29.60
C GLY A 43 -6.11 -13.34 28.07
N ARG A 44 -7.28 -13.68 27.50
CA ARG A 44 -7.42 -13.93 26.06
C ARG A 44 -7.54 -12.61 25.30
N ARG A 45 -6.93 -12.55 24.12
CA ARG A 45 -7.01 -11.40 23.21
C ARG A 45 -8.44 -11.24 22.69
N ARG A 46 -8.94 -10.02 22.81
CA ARG A 46 -10.22 -9.59 22.28
C ARG A 46 -10.02 -8.33 21.46
N PHE A 47 -10.66 -8.28 20.30
CA PHE A 47 -10.59 -7.14 19.40
C PHE A 47 -11.95 -6.45 19.35
N PRO A 48 -12.04 -5.14 19.63
CA PRO A 48 -13.26 -4.39 19.38
C PRO A 48 -13.71 -4.51 17.93
N ARG A 49 -15.02 -4.53 17.65
CA ARG A 49 -15.54 -4.67 16.27
C ARG A 49 -15.02 -3.62 15.30
N HIS A 50 -14.72 -2.40 15.75
CA HIS A 50 -14.14 -1.36 14.90
C HIS A 50 -12.75 -1.74 14.35
N THR A 51 -12.06 -2.70 14.97
CA THR A 51 -10.81 -3.28 14.47
C THR A 51 -10.98 -3.82 13.06
N LEU A 52 -12.13 -4.42 12.71
CA LEU A 52 -12.38 -4.91 11.36
C LEU A 52 -12.30 -3.79 10.32
N ARG A 53 -12.81 -2.59 10.65
CA ARG A 53 -12.72 -1.44 9.75
C ARG A 53 -11.28 -0.93 9.63
N ARG A 54 -10.52 -0.94 10.72
CA ARG A 54 -9.08 -0.63 10.71
C ARG A 54 -8.30 -1.63 9.84
N LEU A 55 -8.58 -2.93 9.97
CA LEU A 55 -7.99 -3.99 9.14
C LEU A 55 -8.33 -3.81 7.67
N ALA A 56 -9.56 -3.40 7.33
CA ALA A 56 -9.95 -3.08 5.96
C ALA A 56 -9.15 -1.90 5.37
N VAL A 57 -8.85 -0.87 6.19
CA VAL A 57 -7.99 0.26 5.79
C VAL A 57 -6.56 -0.21 5.54
N ILE A 58 -6.01 -1.04 6.42
CA ILE A 58 -4.68 -1.63 6.26
C ILE A 58 -4.61 -2.45 4.96
N ALA A 59 -5.59 -3.31 4.72
CA ALA A 59 -5.66 -4.11 3.49
C ALA A 59 -5.78 -3.23 2.24
N ALA A 60 -6.53 -2.13 2.28
CA ALA A 60 -6.61 -1.18 1.17
C ALA A 60 -5.26 -0.52 0.88
N GLY A 61 -4.54 -0.05 1.92
CA GLY A 61 -3.21 0.53 1.77
C GLY A 61 -2.20 -0.46 1.18
N GLN A 62 -2.25 -1.72 1.62
CA GLN A 62 -1.39 -2.77 1.06
C GLN A 62 -1.69 -3.04 -0.42
N ARG A 63 -2.96 -3.04 -0.84
CA ARG A 63 -3.34 -3.20 -2.26
C ARG A 63 -2.91 -2.02 -3.13
N VAL A 64 -2.88 -0.81 -2.59
CA VAL A 64 -2.26 0.34 -3.27
C VAL A 64 -0.74 0.15 -3.41
N GLY A 65 -0.14 -0.70 -2.57
CA GLY A 65 1.28 -1.03 -2.55
C GLY A 65 2.07 -0.25 -1.50
N LEU A 66 1.41 0.23 -0.44
CA LEU A 66 2.10 0.81 0.71
C LEU A 66 2.70 -0.29 1.58
N SER A 67 3.88 -0.02 2.14
CA SER A 67 4.43 -0.83 3.22
C SER A 67 3.59 -0.69 4.49
N LEU A 68 3.68 -1.69 5.36
CA LEU A 68 3.00 -1.64 6.66
C LEU A 68 3.45 -0.46 7.52
N GLU A 69 4.69 -0.03 7.38
CA GLU A 69 5.21 1.13 8.11
C GLU A 69 4.58 2.44 7.63
N GLN A 70 4.44 2.63 6.31
CA GLN A 70 3.73 3.79 5.76
C GLN A 70 2.26 3.82 6.20
N ILE A 71 1.61 2.65 6.23
CA ILE A 71 0.23 2.53 6.72
C ILE A 71 0.15 2.86 8.21
N ARG A 72 1.10 2.35 9.01
CA ARG A 72 1.19 2.63 10.45
C ARG A 72 1.32 4.13 10.71
N LEU A 73 2.20 4.81 9.97
CA LEU A 73 2.38 6.27 10.07
C LEU A 73 1.12 7.04 9.69
N ALA A 74 0.46 6.66 8.59
CA ALA A 74 -0.81 7.27 8.18
C ALA A 74 -1.92 7.08 9.24
N MET A 75 -1.95 5.93 9.90
CA MET A 75 -2.94 5.62 10.94
C MET A 75 -2.57 6.13 12.34
N ALA A 76 -1.32 6.53 12.58
CA ALA A 76 -0.84 6.98 13.89
C ALA A 76 -1.54 8.26 14.36
N GLN A 77 -2.00 9.09 13.43
CA GLN A 77 -2.74 10.33 13.72
C GLN A 77 -4.22 10.09 14.02
N LEU A 78 -4.69 8.84 13.93
CA LEU A 78 -6.10 8.49 14.08
C LEU A 78 -6.37 7.83 15.44
N PRO A 79 -7.53 8.09 16.07
CA PRO A 79 -7.88 7.44 17.33
C PRO A 79 -7.89 5.91 17.21
N THR A 80 -7.26 5.23 18.16
CA THR A 80 -7.16 3.75 18.19
C THR A 80 -8.43 3.07 18.70
N HIS A 81 -9.20 3.77 19.52
CA HIS A 81 -10.45 3.29 20.14
C HIS A 81 -11.67 3.34 19.21
N ARG A 82 -11.52 3.78 17.96
CA ARG A 82 -12.58 3.76 16.95
C ARG A 82 -12.03 3.51 15.55
N ALA A 83 -12.94 3.28 14.61
CA ALA A 83 -12.61 3.26 13.20
C ALA A 83 -12.36 4.69 12.68
N PRO A 84 -11.51 4.85 11.65
CA PRO A 84 -11.43 6.08 10.88
C PRO A 84 -12.80 6.48 10.35
N ASN A 85 -13.18 7.75 10.52
CA ASN A 85 -14.39 8.30 9.93
C ASN A 85 -14.17 8.65 8.45
N GLN A 86 -15.22 9.12 7.76
CA GLN A 86 -15.15 9.42 6.34
C GLN A 86 -14.13 10.52 6.00
N ARG A 87 -14.01 11.56 6.84
CA ARG A 87 -13.07 12.67 6.63
C ARG A 87 -11.62 12.19 6.75
N GLU A 88 -11.33 11.40 7.78
CA GLU A 88 -10.02 10.80 8.03
C GLU A 88 -9.63 9.83 6.92
N TRP A 89 -10.57 8.99 6.49
CA TRP A 89 -10.38 8.11 5.34
C TRP A 89 -10.08 8.91 4.07
N ARG A 90 -10.85 9.97 3.81
CA ARG A 90 -10.68 10.81 2.61
C ARG A 90 -9.28 11.44 2.57
N ALA A 91 -8.80 11.95 3.70
CA ALA A 91 -7.46 12.52 3.82
C ALA A 91 -6.36 11.51 3.45
N MET A 92 -6.42 10.29 3.99
CA MET A 92 -5.46 9.23 3.64
C MET A 92 -5.60 8.80 2.17
N SER A 93 -6.83 8.61 1.69
CA SER A 93 -7.08 8.10 0.33
C SER A 93 -6.62 9.04 -0.77
N VAL A 94 -6.59 10.36 -0.52
CA VAL A 94 -6.08 11.34 -1.49
C VAL A 94 -4.58 11.12 -1.72
N GLU A 95 -3.79 10.96 -0.66
CA GLU A 95 -2.36 10.69 -0.79
C GLU A 95 -2.09 9.31 -1.41
N TRP A 96 -2.91 8.32 -1.06
CA TRP A 96 -2.79 6.98 -1.65
C TRP A 96 -3.17 6.96 -3.13
N ALA A 97 -4.15 7.77 -3.56
CA ALA A 97 -4.52 7.91 -4.95
C ALA A 97 -3.39 8.50 -5.80
N LYS A 98 -2.61 9.45 -5.27
CA LYS A 98 -1.43 9.99 -5.96
C LYS A 98 -0.37 8.90 -6.18
N LEU A 99 -0.07 8.11 -5.15
CA LEU A 99 0.87 6.98 -5.26
C LEU A 99 0.38 5.92 -6.25
N LEU A 100 -0.92 5.63 -6.24
CA LEU A 100 -1.53 4.69 -7.19
C LEU A 100 -1.43 5.22 -8.62
N ALA A 101 -1.68 6.50 -8.85
CA ALA A 101 -1.60 7.12 -10.17
C ALA A 101 -0.19 7.04 -10.76
N VAL A 102 0.85 7.26 -9.94
CA VAL A 102 2.25 7.08 -10.37
C VAL A 102 2.49 5.64 -10.84
N ARG A 103 2.12 4.65 -10.02
CA ARG A 103 2.27 3.22 -10.38
C ARG A 103 1.46 2.83 -11.61
N VAL A 104 0.25 3.35 -11.77
CA VAL A 104 -0.56 3.10 -12.96
C VAL A 104 0.15 3.62 -14.20
N ARG A 105 0.71 4.84 -14.17
CA ARG A 105 1.48 5.37 -15.30
C ARG A 105 2.71 4.53 -15.62
N GLU A 106 3.48 4.12 -14.61
CA GLU A 106 4.63 3.21 -14.77
C GLU A 106 4.23 1.88 -15.41
N LEU A 107 3.16 1.25 -14.91
CA LEU A 107 2.66 -0.02 -15.42
C LEU A 107 2.07 0.10 -16.83
N GLN A 108 1.42 1.23 -17.15
CA GLN A 108 0.93 1.52 -18.50
C GLN A 108 2.09 1.71 -19.48
N ALA A 109 3.12 2.48 -19.10
CA ALA A 109 4.32 2.65 -19.92
C ALA A 109 5.00 1.30 -20.19
N LEU A 110 5.15 0.47 -19.14
CA LEU A 110 5.69 -0.89 -19.29
C LEU A 110 4.81 -1.77 -20.18
N GLN A 111 3.49 -1.68 -20.06
CA GLN A 111 2.56 -2.45 -20.88
C GLN A 111 2.64 -2.05 -22.36
N THR A 112 2.79 -0.76 -22.66
CA THR A 112 2.95 -0.25 -24.02
C THR A 112 4.27 -0.70 -24.63
N ASP A 113 5.32 -0.84 -23.83
CA ASP A 113 6.67 -1.18 -24.28
C ASP A 113 7.20 -2.50 -23.68
N LEU A 114 6.39 -3.56 -23.74
CA LEU A 114 6.81 -4.89 -23.25
C LEU A 114 7.89 -5.53 -24.15
N ASP A 115 7.88 -5.23 -25.44
CA ASP A 115 8.77 -5.82 -26.45
C ASP A 115 9.96 -4.91 -26.81
N GLY A 116 9.92 -3.62 -26.47
CA GLY A 116 11.03 -2.71 -26.58
C GLY A 116 11.80 -2.67 -25.27
N CYS A 117 12.91 -3.40 -25.24
CA CYS A 117 14.05 -3.25 -24.32
C CYS A 117 13.73 -2.47 -23.02
N ILE A 118 13.36 -3.17 -21.94
CA ILE A 118 13.14 -2.61 -20.59
C ILE A 118 14.40 -1.85 -20.16
N GLY A 119 14.48 -0.55 -20.50
CA GLY A 119 15.47 0.49 -20.17
C GLY A 119 16.83 0.07 -19.59
N CYS A 120 17.41 -1.03 -20.06
CA CYS A 120 18.66 -1.59 -19.56
C CYS A 120 19.77 -0.88 -20.30
N GLY A 121 20.69 -0.28 -19.58
CA GLY A 121 21.91 0.31 -20.15
C GLY A 121 22.87 -0.71 -20.78
N CYS A 122 22.39 -1.80 -21.41
CA CYS A 122 23.00 -2.62 -22.46
C CYS A 122 22.30 -4.00 -22.54
N LEU A 123 22.16 -4.53 -23.77
CA LEU A 123 21.84 -5.93 -24.13
C LEU A 123 20.35 -6.33 -24.26
N SER A 124 19.75 -5.92 -25.39
CA SER A 124 18.64 -6.62 -26.05
C SER A 124 19.16 -7.62 -27.11
N LEU A 125 18.50 -8.78 -27.23
CA LEU A 125 18.74 -9.88 -28.20
C LEU A 125 18.46 -9.53 -29.68
N GLY A 126 18.60 -8.26 -30.09
CA GLY A 126 18.55 -7.89 -31.52
C GLY A 126 18.13 -6.46 -31.85
N ARG A 127 17.79 -5.62 -30.85
CA ARG A 127 17.28 -4.24 -31.06
C ARG A 127 17.97 -3.16 -30.22
N CYS A 128 19.23 -3.38 -29.83
CA CYS A 128 20.02 -2.36 -29.13
C CYS A 128 20.89 -1.54 -30.10
N VAL A 129 20.25 -0.74 -30.96
CA VAL A 129 20.92 0.27 -31.81
C VAL A 129 20.12 1.58 -31.90
N LEU A 130 18.86 1.62 -31.45
CA LEU A 130 17.95 2.72 -31.78
C LEU A 130 17.83 3.83 -30.72
N PHE A 131 18.11 3.57 -29.44
CA PHE A 131 17.68 4.46 -28.33
C PHE A 131 18.79 5.02 -27.42
N ASN A 132 20.03 4.51 -27.49
CA ASN A 132 21.15 5.04 -26.70
C ASN A 132 22.46 4.87 -27.50
N PRO A 133 22.61 5.55 -28.65
CA PRO A 133 23.90 5.59 -29.33
C PRO A 133 24.96 6.09 -28.33
N ASP A 134 26.11 5.43 -28.32
CA ASP A 134 27.30 5.81 -27.54
C ASP A 134 27.14 5.89 -26.00
N ASP A 135 26.09 5.28 -25.43
CA ASP A 135 25.87 5.22 -23.97
C ASP A 135 25.76 6.59 -23.26
N GLU A 136 25.20 7.59 -23.94
CA GLU A 136 25.06 8.96 -23.42
C GLU A 136 24.31 9.02 -22.07
N ALA A 137 23.34 8.13 -21.86
CA ALA A 137 22.56 8.03 -20.62
C ALA A 137 23.41 7.81 -19.35
N ARG A 138 24.64 7.31 -19.49
CA ARG A 138 25.57 7.08 -18.37
C ARG A 138 25.97 8.37 -17.67
N ALA A 139 26.06 9.49 -18.40
CA ALA A 139 26.46 10.77 -17.84
C ALA A 139 25.51 11.25 -16.73
N GLU A 140 24.27 10.77 -16.71
CA GLU A 140 23.27 11.18 -15.73
C GLU A 140 23.33 10.41 -14.41
N GLY A 141 24.00 9.24 -14.37
CA GLY A 141 24.16 8.38 -13.19
C GLY A 141 23.58 6.96 -13.35
N PRO A 142 23.73 6.07 -12.35
CA PRO A 142 23.38 4.66 -12.49
C PRO A 142 21.85 4.39 -12.60
N GLY A 143 21.47 3.43 -13.45
CA GLY A 143 20.09 2.91 -13.58
C GLY A 143 19.38 3.24 -14.90
N SER A 144 18.11 2.84 -15.03
CA SER A 144 17.27 3.01 -16.23
C SER A 144 16.72 4.44 -16.37
N ARG A 145 17.57 5.38 -16.81
CA ARG A 145 17.26 6.83 -16.85
C ARG A 145 16.01 7.19 -17.65
N TRP A 146 15.80 6.55 -18.80
CA TRP A 146 14.73 6.89 -19.75
C TRP A 146 13.35 6.33 -19.35
N LEU A 147 13.31 5.35 -18.44
CA LEU A 147 12.06 4.93 -17.78
C LEU A 147 11.65 5.88 -16.65
N ARG A 148 12.58 6.67 -16.10
CA ARG A 148 12.31 7.61 -15.01
C ARG A 148 11.86 8.98 -15.51
N HIS A 149 12.44 9.48 -16.61
CA HIS A 149 12.06 10.78 -17.21
C HIS A 149 10.59 10.81 -17.69
N ALA A 150 10.07 9.71 -18.24
CA ALA A 150 8.64 9.60 -18.62
C ALA A 150 7.67 9.76 -17.43
N VAL A 151 8.14 9.52 -16.20
CA VAL A 151 7.37 9.70 -14.97
C VAL A 151 7.44 11.15 -14.46
N GLU A 152 8.52 11.87 -14.76
CA GLU A 152 8.77 13.26 -14.35
C GLU A 152 8.14 14.28 -15.31
N GLU A 153 8.18 14.06 -16.63
CA GLU A 153 7.54 14.95 -17.62
C GLU A 153 6.01 14.98 -17.54
N GLY A 154 5.40 13.92 -16.98
CA GLY A 154 3.97 13.88 -16.65
C GLY A 154 3.59 14.56 -15.33
N ALA A 155 4.52 15.34 -14.73
CA ALA A 155 4.35 16.05 -13.46
C ALA A 155 4.73 17.55 -13.52
N ALA A 156 4.69 18.18 -14.70
CA ALA A 156 4.69 19.64 -14.81
C ALA A 156 3.25 20.21 -14.70
N PRO A 157 3.03 21.29 -13.92
CA PRO A 157 1.72 21.94 -13.80
C PRO A 157 1.53 23.03 -14.87
N GLU A 158 0.47 22.92 -15.65
CA GLU A 158 -0.57 23.95 -15.93
C GLU A 158 -1.66 23.36 -16.84
#